data_AF-A0A7Y4SZJ3-F1
#
_entry.id   AF-A0A7Y4SZJ3-F1
#
_cell.length_a   1.000
_cell.length_b   1.000
_cell.length_c   1.000
_cell.angle_alpha   90.00
_cell.angle_beta   90.00
_cell.angle_gamma   90.00
#
_symmetry.space_group_name_H-M   'P 1'
#
loop_
_entity.id
_entity.type
_entity.pdbx_description
1 polymer ?
#
loop_
_entity_poly.entity_id
_entity_poly.type
_entity_poly.pdbx_seq_one_letter_code
_entity_poly.pdbx_strand_id
1 'polypeptide(L)'
;MNIKHWFSSIKSDLPASIVVFFVAVPLCLGIALASGAPLFAGIIAGIIGGIITGIISGSALGVSGPAAGLAVIVLGSIQSLGGSWNAFLLAVVIAGVIQLILGFAKAGFIGYFFPSSVIKGMLTGIGILIILKQIPHALGWDKDTEGDFEFFQRDGQNTFSEILQSLEFINPAALITSIVSLLILVLWDLVLSKKHKIFGILNGPLVAVLFGILFSYLTKSGILGLQFEADQLVRLPEPASMADFFTQFALPDFSSISNLTVWKIGIVLAIVASLETLLSVEATDKMDPEKRITPTNLELKAQGVGNILSGLIGGLPITQVIVRSSANINFGAKSKLSTILHGIFLLLSVITIAPLLNLIPLSCLAAVLLVVGYKLAKPSLFKQMYQMGVEQFVPFIVTIVTILFTDLLIGITAGMIMGGFYALLQSYRNSHHMKEVVNVENGKEVHKIKLAEEVSFFNKANVMKELNQLPASCKVILDLSSTIAIARDVMELIENFEEHALTVDIHVEKIMNPNLKIY
;
A
#
# COMPACT_ATOMS: atom_id res chain seq x y z
N MET A 1 27.81 10.27 13.95
CA MET A 1 27.80 9.92 12.52
C MET A 1 28.63 10.97 11.77
N ASN A 2 29.64 10.58 10.99
CA ASN A 2 30.67 11.50 10.48
C ASN A 2 30.22 12.14 9.15
N ILE A 3 30.00 13.46 9.13
CA ILE A 3 29.47 14.23 7.98
C ILE A 3 30.33 14.07 6.72
N LYS A 4 31.64 13.82 6.87
CA LYS A 4 32.55 13.56 5.75
C LYS A 4 32.16 12.35 4.89
N HIS A 5 31.47 11.34 5.46
CA HIS A 5 31.00 10.18 4.71
C HIS A 5 29.72 10.45 3.90
N TRP A 6 28.96 11.52 4.20
CA TRP A 6 27.73 11.81 3.45
C TRP A 6 28.03 12.34 2.05
N PHE A 7 29.09 13.15 1.92
CA PHE A 7 29.44 13.78 0.64
C PHE A 7 30.36 12.92 -0.24
N SER A 8 30.77 11.72 0.20
CA SER A 8 31.67 10.87 -0.60
C SER A 8 31.03 10.40 -1.91
N SER A 9 29.70 10.34 -1.97
CA SER A 9 28.92 9.93 -3.14
C SER A 9 28.20 11.06 -3.85
N ILE A 10 28.54 12.33 -3.57
CA ILE A 10 27.85 13.51 -4.17
C ILE A 10 27.79 13.47 -5.70
N LYS A 11 28.82 12.95 -6.36
CA LYS A 11 28.88 12.82 -7.83
C LYS A 11 27.77 11.92 -8.40
N SER A 12 27.32 10.94 -7.62
CA SER A 12 26.24 10.03 -7.96
C SER A 12 24.89 10.51 -7.40
N ASP A 13 24.88 10.99 -6.16
CA ASP A 13 23.66 11.37 -5.45
C ASP A 13 23.03 12.67 -5.98
N LEU A 14 23.83 13.64 -6.42
CA LEU A 14 23.30 14.91 -6.92
C LEU A 14 22.49 14.73 -8.23
N PRO A 15 23.01 14.10 -9.30
CA PRO A 15 22.20 13.85 -10.50
C PRO A 15 20.95 13.01 -10.21
N ALA A 16 21.06 11.98 -9.37
CA ALA A 16 19.92 11.15 -8.99
C ALA A 16 18.84 11.96 -8.26
N SER A 17 19.22 12.83 -7.33
CA SER A 17 18.29 13.67 -6.58
C SER A 17 17.53 14.68 -7.45
N ILE A 18 18.17 15.21 -8.50
CA ILE A 18 17.52 16.10 -9.48
C ILE A 18 16.43 15.34 -10.24
N VAL A 19 16.73 14.11 -10.68
CA VAL A 19 15.73 13.32 -11.40
C VAL A 19 14.59 12.90 -10.47
N VAL A 20 14.91 12.43 -9.27
CA VAL A 20 13.88 12.08 -8.26
C VAL A 20 13.00 13.29 -7.95
N PHE A 21 13.59 14.50 -7.85
CA PHE A 21 12.84 15.76 -7.71
C PHE A 21 11.83 15.97 -8.86
N PHE A 22 12.26 15.88 -10.11
CA PHE A 22 11.36 16.04 -11.24
C PHE A 22 10.28 14.95 -11.32
N VAL A 23 10.57 13.74 -10.84
CA VAL A 23 9.56 12.68 -10.71
C VAL A 23 8.58 12.97 -9.57
N ALA A 24 9.07 13.52 -8.47
CA ALA A 24 8.29 13.71 -7.26
C ALA A 24 7.34 14.90 -7.31
N VAL A 25 7.69 16.02 -7.95
CA VAL A 25 6.80 17.21 -8.07
C VAL A 25 5.40 16.84 -8.60
N PRO A 26 5.25 16.22 -9.79
CA PRO A 26 3.93 15.88 -10.31
C PRO A 26 3.23 14.82 -9.46
N LEU A 27 3.98 13.88 -8.87
CA LEU A 27 3.40 12.87 -7.98
C LEU A 27 2.90 13.46 -6.67
N CYS A 28 3.62 14.40 -6.05
CA CYS A 28 3.16 15.09 -4.84
C CYS A 28 1.87 15.86 -5.08
N LEU A 29 1.81 16.64 -6.18
CA LEU A 29 0.62 17.40 -6.55
C LEU A 29 -0.55 16.47 -6.92
N GLY A 30 -0.30 15.45 -7.73
CA GLY A 30 -1.33 14.49 -8.12
C GLY A 30 -1.87 13.71 -6.92
N ILE A 31 -1.01 13.25 -6.00
CA ILE A 31 -1.50 12.53 -4.82
C ILE A 31 -2.30 13.45 -3.90
N ALA A 32 -1.93 14.73 -3.75
CA ALA A 32 -2.74 15.69 -3.01
C ALA A 32 -4.12 15.92 -3.67
N LEU A 33 -4.15 16.08 -5.00
CA LEU A 33 -5.39 16.17 -5.76
C LEU A 33 -6.27 14.93 -5.55
N ALA A 34 -5.71 13.73 -5.68
CA ALA A 34 -6.42 12.47 -5.45
C ALA A 34 -6.87 12.27 -3.99
N SER A 35 -6.28 13.01 -3.05
CA SER A 35 -6.62 12.99 -1.63
C SER A 35 -7.70 14.00 -1.25
N GLY A 36 -8.17 14.83 -2.20
CA GLY A 36 -8.99 16.02 -1.91
C GLY A 36 -8.37 16.85 -0.78
N ALA A 37 -7.07 17.09 -0.90
CA ALA A 37 -6.30 17.87 0.05
C ALA A 37 -5.66 19.05 -0.68
N PRO A 38 -5.33 20.14 0.04
CA PRO A 38 -4.59 21.25 -0.54
C PRO A 38 -3.32 20.75 -1.25
N LEU A 39 -3.08 21.18 -2.50
CA LEU A 39 -1.94 20.71 -3.30
C LEU A 39 -0.59 20.93 -2.60
N PHE A 40 -0.50 22.01 -1.83
CA PHE A 40 0.67 22.32 -1.01
C PHE A 40 0.99 21.24 0.03
N ALA A 41 -0.03 20.55 0.58
CA ALA A 41 0.14 19.47 1.56
C ALA A 41 0.95 18.29 1.00
N GLY A 42 0.79 17.98 -0.29
CA GLY A 42 1.58 16.94 -0.96
C GLY A 42 3.05 17.34 -1.09
N ILE A 43 3.34 18.61 -1.33
CA ILE A 43 4.71 19.10 -1.41
C ILE A 43 5.37 19.12 -0.02
N ILE A 44 4.65 19.57 1.02
CA ILE A 44 5.10 19.49 2.42
C ILE A 44 5.49 18.05 2.78
N ALA A 45 4.62 17.08 2.49
CA ALA A 45 4.88 15.67 2.72
C ALA A 45 6.15 15.18 2.00
N GLY A 46 6.38 15.64 0.77
CA GLY A 46 7.61 15.36 0.03
C GLY A 46 8.86 15.99 0.64
N ILE A 47 8.77 17.23 1.14
CA ILE A 47 9.86 17.93 1.81
C ILE A 47 10.23 17.20 3.11
N ILE A 48 9.26 16.91 3.97
CA ILE A 48 9.48 16.21 5.24
C ILE A 48 9.99 14.78 5.00
N GLY A 49 9.41 14.06 4.04
CA GLY A 49 9.86 12.73 3.66
C GLY A 49 11.28 12.70 3.09
N GLY A 50 11.66 13.69 2.27
CA GLY A 50 13.00 13.79 1.72
C GLY A 50 14.05 14.19 2.76
N ILE A 51 13.78 15.23 3.54
CA ILE A 51 14.75 15.81 4.47
C ILE A 51 14.72 15.06 5.81
N ILE A 52 13.63 15.15 6.56
CA ILE A 52 13.60 14.67 7.94
C ILE A 52 13.60 13.15 8.00
N THR A 53 12.69 12.51 7.28
CA THR A 53 12.64 11.04 7.23
C THR A 53 13.91 10.48 6.59
N GLY A 54 14.41 11.10 5.51
CA GLY A 54 15.69 10.72 4.89
C GLY A 54 16.90 10.81 5.83
N ILE A 55 16.95 11.79 6.74
CA ILE A 55 18.03 11.90 7.74
C ILE A 55 17.98 10.73 8.74
N ILE A 56 16.78 10.39 9.23
CA ILE A 56 16.56 9.40 10.30
C ILE A 56 16.56 7.97 9.78
N SER A 57 16.06 7.75 8.57
CA SER A 57 15.89 6.44 7.94
C SER A 57 17.22 5.66 7.89
N GLY A 58 17.09 4.34 8.05
CA GLY A 58 18.17 3.39 7.84
C GLY A 58 18.36 3.00 6.37
N SER A 59 17.41 3.36 5.49
CA SER A 59 17.48 3.06 4.07
C SER A 59 18.43 4.03 3.37
N ALA A 60 19.43 3.49 2.66
CA ALA A 60 20.37 4.32 1.91
C ALA A 60 19.74 4.93 0.65
N LEU A 61 18.81 4.22 0.00
CA LEU A 61 18.26 4.59 -1.31
C LEU A 61 16.74 4.86 -1.28
N GLY A 62 16.09 4.56 -0.15
CA GLY A 62 14.67 4.84 0.05
C GLY A 62 14.36 6.33 -0.02
N VAL A 63 13.24 6.65 -0.67
CA VAL A 63 12.71 8.01 -0.76
C VAL A 63 11.29 8.02 -0.21
N SER A 64 11.08 8.80 0.85
CA SER A 64 9.75 8.95 1.47
C SER A 64 9.00 10.17 0.94
N GLY A 65 7.68 10.12 1.03
CA GLY A 65 6.78 11.19 0.60
C GLY A 65 5.33 10.72 0.61
N PRO A 66 4.40 11.51 0.03
CA PRO A 66 3.00 11.08 -0.07
C PRO A 66 2.90 9.87 -1.00
N ALA A 67 2.02 8.93 -0.64
CA ALA A 67 1.81 7.70 -1.38
C ALA A 67 0.40 7.62 -1.97
N ALA A 68 0.31 7.14 -3.21
CA ALA A 68 -0.95 6.97 -3.90
C ALA A 68 -1.90 6.01 -3.16
N GLY A 69 -1.34 5.01 -2.46
CA GLY A 69 -2.12 4.05 -1.67
C GLY A 69 -2.88 4.68 -0.51
N LEU A 70 -2.40 5.80 0.01
CA LEU A 70 -3.06 6.54 1.09
C LEU A 70 -4.08 7.56 0.59
N ALA A 71 -4.07 7.94 -0.69
CA ALA A 71 -4.87 9.07 -1.19
C ALA A 71 -6.37 8.90 -0.91
N VAL A 72 -6.90 7.71 -1.19
CA VAL A 72 -8.29 7.34 -0.92
C VAL A 72 -8.62 7.41 0.57
N ILE A 73 -7.69 6.95 1.42
CA ILE A 73 -7.87 6.99 2.89
C ILE A 73 -7.97 8.43 3.35
N VAL A 74 -7.08 9.30 2.85
CA VAL A 74 -7.05 10.70 3.23
C VAL A 74 -8.38 11.37 2.89
N LEU A 75 -8.86 11.23 1.66
CA LEU A 75 -10.10 11.88 1.23
C LEU A 75 -11.30 11.39 2.07
N GLY A 76 -11.50 10.07 2.18
CA GLY A 76 -12.58 9.51 2.99
C GLY A 76 -12.49 9.89 4.47
N SER A 77 -11.26 10.07 4.98
CA SER A 77 -11.02 10.53 6.36
C SER A 77 -11.41 11.99 6.56
N ILE A 78 -11.07 12.87 5.63
CA ILE A 78 -11.46 14.29 5.66
C ILE A 78 -12.99 14.40 5.66
N GLN A 79 -13.67 13.62 4.81
CA GLN A 79 -15.14 13.59 4.72
C GLN A 79 -15.81 13.03 5.97
N SER A 80 -15.27 11.95 6.52
CA SER A 80 -15.73 11.35 7.79
C SER A 80 -15.60 12.32 8.97
N LEU A 81 -14.70 13.31 8.86
CA LEU A 81 -14.51 14.41 9.82
C LEU A 81 -15.27 15.68 9.43
N GLY A 82 -16.27 15.58 8.55
CA GLY A 82 -17.11 16.69 8.13
C GLY A 82 -16.43 17.70 7.21
N GLY A 83 -15.41 17.27 6.45
CA GLY A 83 -14.59 18.14 5.61
C GLY A 83 -13.47 18.85 6.35
N SER A 84 -13.23 18.53 7.63
CA SER A 84 -12.23 19.22 8.44
C SER A 84 -10.81 18.73 8.14
N TRP A 85 -10.09 19.48 7.32
CA TRP A 85 -8.67 19.28 7.05
C TRP A 85 -7.82 19.30 8.33
N ASN A 86 -8.08 20.27 9.23
CA ASN A 86 -7.30 20.42 10.46
C ASN A 86 -7.53 19.26 11.45
N ALA A 87 -8.73 18.69 11.51
CA ALA A 87 -8.98 17.48 12.32
C ALA A 87 -8.29 16.25 11.71
N PHE A 88 -8.25 16.16 10.37
CA PHE A 88 -7.51 15.10 9.68
C PHE A 88 -6.00 15.18 9.97
N LEU A 89 -5.41 16.38 9.98
CA LEU A 89 -4.01 16.57 10.35
C LEU A 89 -3.68 16.02 11.75
N LEU A 90 -4.61 16.14 12.71
CA LEU A 90 -4.43 15.53 14.03
C LEU A 90 -4.38 14.00 13.93
N ALA A 91 -5.19 13.38 13.07
CA ALA A 91 -5.12 11.94 12.83
C ALA A 91 -3.77 11.51 12.22
N VAL A 92 -3.17 12.33 11.35
CA VAL A 92 -1.81 12.09 10.81
C VAL A 92 -0.76 12.15 11.92
N VAL A 93 -0.87 13.11 12.85
CA VAL A 93 0.01 13.19 14.02
C VAL A 93 -0.13 11.95 14.90
N ILE A 94 -1.36 11.53 15.21
CA ILE A 94 -1.64 10.31 15.97
C ILE A 94 -1.05 9.08 15.27
N ALA A 95 -1.20 8.98 13.95
CA ALA A 95 -0.64 7.90 13.17
C ALA A 95 0.88 7.82 13.33
N GLY A 96 1.57 8.96 13.26
CA GLY A 96 3.02 9.04 13.47
C GLY A 96 3.44 8.67 14.89
N VAL A 97 2.66 9.05 15.92
CA VAL A 97 2.89 8.62 17.32
C VAL A 97 2.76 7.10 17.44
N ILE A 98 1.71 6.50 16.87
CA ILE A 98 1.52 5.04 16.88
C ILE A 98 2.69 4.34 16.18
N GLN A 99 3.13 4.83 15.01
CA GLN A 99 4.29 4.28 14.30
C GLN A 99 5.57 4.35 15.13
N LEU A 100 5.79 5.46 15.85
CA LEU A 100 6.93 5.62 16.74
C LEU A 100 6.89 4.57 17.87
N ILE A 101 5.71 4.38 18.49
CA ILE A 101 5.49 3.36 19.53
C ILE A 101 5.78 1.96 18.98
N LEU A 102 5.23 1.61 17.81
CA LEU A 102 5.47 0.33 17.14
C LEU A 102 6.96 0.10 16.86
N GLY A 103 7.67 1.14 16.40
CA GLY A 103 9.10 1.09 16.14
C GLY A 103 9.95 0.89 17.40
N PHE A 104 9.55 1.44 18.55
CA PHE A 104 10.19 1.17 19.84
C PHE A 104 9.84 -0.21 20.40
N ALA A 105 8.59 -0.65 20.22
CA ALA A 105 8.13 -1.99 20.60
C ALA A 105 8.70 -3.12 19.72
N LYS A 106 9.50 -2.78 18.70
CA LYS A 106 10.05 -3.71 17.70
C LYS A 106 8.97 -4.47 16.93
N ALA A 107 7.80 -3.86 16.74
CA ALA A 107 6.65 -4.44 16.08
C ALA A 107 6.73 -4.43 14.54
N GLY A 108 7.88 -4.10 13.95
CA GLY A 108 8.08 -4.13 12.50
C GLY A 108 7.88 -5.50 11.86
N PHE A 109 7.93 -6.58 12.66
CA PHE A 109 7.65 -7.93 12.18
C PHE A 109 6.17 -8.18 11.83
N ILE A 110 5.24 -7.35 12.31
CA ILE A 110 3.79 -7.53 12.08
C ILE A 110 3.44 -7.48 10.59
N GLY A 111 4.19 -6.71 9.79
CA GLY A 111 3.97 -6.63 8.35
C GLY A 111 4.07 -7.99 7.63
N TYR A 112 4.82 -8.95 8.19
CA TYR A 112 4.94 -10.29 7.63
C TYR A 112 3.69 -11.16 7.78
N PHE A 113 2.73 -10.79 8.63
CA PHE A 113 1.48 -11.54 8.81
C PHE A 113 0.37 -11.11 7.86
N PHE A 114 0.57 -10.06 7.06
CA PHE A 114 -0.43 -9.65 6.07
C PHE A 114 -0.37 -10.57 4.86
N PRO A 115 -1.47 -11.29 4.52
CA PRO A 115 -1.49 -12.16 3.36
C PRO A 115 -1.22 -11.36 2.09
N SER A 116 -0.37 -11.92 1.21
CA SER A 116 0.00 -11.25 -0.04
C SER A 116 -1.21 -10.97 -0.95
N SER A 117 -2.25 -11.80 -0.88
CA SER A 117 -3.53 -11.62 -1.59
C SER A 117 -4.28 -10.37 -1.12
N VAL A 118 -4.29 -10.09 0.18
CA VAL A 118 -4.95 -8.93 0.77
C VAL A 118 -4.21 -7.64 0.39
N ILE A 119 -2.88 -7.62 0.48
CA ILE A 119 -2.07 -6.48 0.06
C ILE A 119 -2.29 -6.16 -1.43
N LYS A 120 -2.26 -7.19 -2.29
CA LYS A 120 -2.52 -7.03 -3.73
C LYS A 120 -3.95 -6.57 -4.00
N GLY A 121 -4.92 -7.07 -3.23
CA GLY A 121 -6.33 -6.68 -3.32
C GLY A 121 -6.52 -5.23 -2.94
N MET A 122 -5.90 -4.80 -1.84
CA MET A 122 -5.88 -3.42 -1.36
C MET A 122 -5.33 -2.46 -2.44
N LEU A 123 -4.13 -2.73 -2.96
CA LEU A 123 -3.51 -1.90 -3.99
C LEU A 123 -4.34 -1.85 -5.27
N THR A 124 -4.95 -2.98 -5.67
CA THR A 124 -5.84 -3.06 -6.84
C THR A 124 -7.10 -2.23 -6.64
N GLY A 125 -7.76 -2.36 -5.48
CA GLY A 125 -8.95 -1.58 -5.13
C GLY A 125 -8.66 -0.08 -5.16
N ILE A 126 -7.55 0.34 -4.56
CA ILE A 126 -7.09 1.73 -4.61
C ILE A 126 -6.82 2.17 -6.06
N GLY A 127 -6.18 1.33 -6.86
CA GLY A 127 -5.92 1.62 -8.27
C GLY A 127 -7.19 1.88 -9.08
N ILE A 128 -8.23 1.06 -8.86
CA ILE A 128 -9.55 1.23 -9.50
C ILE A 128 -10.23 2.51 -9.01
N LEU A 129 -10.22 2.77 -7.70
CA LEU A 129 -10.80 3.99 -7.12
C LEU A 129 -10.14 5.27 -7.66
N ILE A 130 -8.81 5.27 -7.76
CA ILE A 130 -8.07 6.37 -8.40
C ILE A 130 -8.54 6.56 -9.85
N ILE A 131 -8.67 5.48 -10.63
CA ILE A 131 -9.14 5.61 -12.01
C ILE A 131 -10.51 6.28 -12.06
N LEU A 132 -11.46 5.78 -11.27
CA LEU A 132 -12.83 6.27 -11.25
C LEU A 132 -12.89 7.76 -10.89
N LYS A 133 -12.15 8.19 -9.87
CA LYS A 133 -12.17 9.59 -9.41
C LYS A 133 -11.35 10.56 -10.26
N GLN A 134 -10.44 10.08 -11.11
CA GLN A 134 -9.65 10.95 -11.98
C GLN A 134 -10.28 11.20 -13.35
N ILE A 135 -11.34 10.45 -13.72
CA ILE A 135 -12.06 10.66 -14.98
C ILE A 135 -12.68 12.07 -15.06
N PRO A 136 -13.40 12.59 -14.04
CA PRO A 136 -13.97 13.95 -14.11
C PRO A 136 -12.90 15.05 -14.31
N HIS A 137 -11.80 15.00 -13.55
CA HIS A 137 -10.66 15.91 -13.69
C HIS A 137 -10.00 15.82 -15.08
N ALA A 138 -9.95 14.63 -15.68
CA ALA A 138 -9.45 14.44 -17.04
C ALA A 138 -10.34 15.10 -18.12
N LEU A 139 -11.63 15.27 -17.83
CA LEU A 139 -12.61 15.93 -18.70
C LEU A 139 -12.76 17.43 -18.42
N GLY A 140 -12.15 17.93 -17.34
CA GLY A 140 -12.25 19.32 -16.89
C GLY A 140 -13.50 19.61 -16.06
N TRP A 141 -14.09 18.58 -15.46
CA TRP A 141 -15.16 18.74 -14.48
C TRP A 141 -14.56 18.80 -13.08
N ASP A 142 -14.29 20.03 -12.62
CA ASP A 142 -13.66 20.33 -11.33
C ASP A 142 -14.59 21.14 -10.39
N LYS A 143 -15.89 21.22 -10.71
CA LYS A 143 -16.88 22.09 -10.04
C LYS A 143 -17.45 21.55 -8.74
N ASP A 144 -17.30 20.26 -8.45
CA ASP A 144 -17.70 19.70 -7.17
C ASP A 144 -16.50 19.58 -6.24
N THR A 145 -16.64 20.15 -5.05
CA THR A 145 -15.65 20.06 -3.98
C THR A 145 -15.39 18.58 -3.67
N GLU A 146 -14.22 18.11 -4.09
CA GLU A 146 -13.49 17.00 -3.48
C GLU A 146 -14.34 15.76 -3.18
N GLY A 147 -14.78 15.11 -4.26
CA GLY A 147 -14.98 13.67 -4.44
C GLY A 147 -15.28 12.83 -3.21
N ASP A 148 -16.56 12.61 -2.92
CA ASP A 148 -16.98 11.59 -1.95
C ASP A 148 -16.65 10.19 -2.50
N PHE A 149 -15.71 9.47 -1.85
CA PHE A 149 -15.33 8.11 -2.24
C PHE A 149 -16.35 7.08 -1.76
N GLU A 150 -17.31 7.46 -0.91
CA GLU A 150 -18.48 6.60 -0.71
C GLU A 150 -19.14 6.40 -2.07
N PHE A 151 -19.43 5.13 -2.40
CA PHE A 151 -20.15 4.83 -3.62
C PHE A 151 -21.46 5.63 -3.67
N PHE A 152 -22.11 5.81 -2.51
CA PHE A 152 -23.27 6.68 -2.35
C PHE A 152 -22.84 7.98 -1.68
N GLN A 153 -23.02 9.08 -2.38
CA GLN A 153 -22.64 10.40 -1.90
C GLN A 153 -23.82 11.05 -1.16
N ARG A 154 -23.52 11.98 -0.26
CA ARG A 154 -24.54 12.65 0.59
C ARG A 154 -25.57 13.47 -0.19
N ASP A 155 -25.25 13.87 -1.41
CA ASP A 155 -26.13 14.59 -2.35
C ASP A 155 -27.03 13.63 -3.17
N GLY A 156 -26.90 12.32 -2.97
CA GLY A 156 -27.65 11.28 -3.68
C GLY A 156 -27.01 10.84 -5.00
N GLN A 157 -25.84 11.37 -5.34
CA GLN A 157 -25.04 10.94 -6.50
C GLN A 157 -24.18 9.73 -6.13
N ASN A 158 -23.59 9.11 -7.14
CA ASN A 158 -22.59 8.06 -6.98
C ASN A 158 -21.44 8.29 -7.95
N THR A 159 -20.35 7.55 -7.75
CA THR A 159 -19.16 7.67 -8.60
C THR A 159 -19.47 7.47 -10.10
N PHE A 160 -20.49 6.68 -10.47
CA PHE A 160 -20.88 6.54 -11.88
C PHE A 160 -21.70 7.72 -12.39
N SER A 161 -22.57 8.31 -11.57
CA SER A 161 -23.36 9.47 -12.00
C SER A 161 -22.50 10.73 -12.14
N GLU A 162 -21.47 10.93 -11.30
CA GLU A 162 -20.45 11.97 -11.50
C GLU A 162 -19.76 11.83 -12.86
N ILE A 163 -19.38 10.60 -13.24
CA ILE A 163 -18.76 10.33 -14.55
C ILE A 163 -19.75 10.69 -15.67
N LEU A 164 -21.01 10.29 -15.57
CA LEU A 164 -22.02 10.62 -16.57
C LEU A 164 -22.24 12.13 -16.70
N GLN A 165 -22.30 12.87 -15.59
CA GLN A 165 -22.46 14.32 -15.60
C GLN A 165 -21.22 15.02 -16.17
N SER A 166 -20.02 14.52 -15.89
CA SER A 166 -18.79 15.07 -16.44
C SER A 166 -18.71 14.95 -17.98
N LEU A 167 -19.42 14.00 -18.58
CA LEU A 167 -19.55 13.88 -20.04
C LEU A 167 -20.44 14.97 -20.66
N GLU A 168 -21.31 15.59 -19.87
CA GLU A 168 -22.17 16.70 -20.33
C GLU A 168 -21.41 18.04 -20.33
N PHE A 169 -20.37 18.17 -19.50
CA PHE A 169 -19.63 19.42 -19.27
C PHE A 169 -18.13 19.25 -19.50
N ILE A 170 -17.76 18.86 -20.71
CA ILE A 170 -16.37 18.66 -21.10
C ILE A 170 -15.71 20.01 -21.42
N ASN A 171 -14.59 20.33 -20.76
CA ASN A 171 -13.70 21.39 -21.22
C ASN A 171 -12.76 20.85 -22.31
N PRO A 172 -12.79 21.37 -23.55
CA PRO A 172 -11.93 20.88 -24.63
C PRO A 172 -10.42 21.02 -24.34
N ALA A 173 -9.99 22.07 -23.65
CA ALA A 173 -8.59 22.27 -23.27
C ALA A 173 -8.12 21.17 -22.29
N ALA A 174 -8.96 20.84 -21.31
CA ALA A 174 -8.70 19.78 -20.34
C ALA A 174 -8.63 18.41 -21.01
N LEU A 175 -9.60 18.09 -21.88
CA LEU A 175 -9.67 16.83 -22.61
C LEU A 175 -8.43 16.62 -23.51
N ILE A 176 -8.08 17.61 -24.33
CA ILE A 176 -6.89 17.54 -25.20
C ILE A 176 -5.64 17.30 -24.36
N THR A 177 -5.51 18.03 -23.25
CA THR A 177 -4.35 17.90 -22.37
C THR A 177 -4.26 16.51 -21.77
N SER A 178 -5.37 15.96 -21.30
CA SER A 178 -5.43 14.60 -20.75
C SER A 178 -5.06 13.54 -21.79
N ILE A 179 -5.67 13.59 -22.98
CA ILE A 179 -5.40 12.63 -24.07
C ILE A 179 -3.93 12.66 -24.48
N VAL A 180 -3.36 13.85 -24.71
CA VAL A 180 -1.96 13.97 -25.12
C VAL A 180 -1.03 13.56 -23.98
N SER A 181 -1.35 13.90 -22.73
CA SER A 181 -0.57 13.45 -21.57
C SER A 181 -0.59 11.92 -21.44
N LEU A 182 -1.75 11.27 -21.59
CA LEU A 182 -1.88 9.82 -21.61
C LEU A 182 -1.06 9.20 -22.76
N LEU A 183 -1.14 9.78 -23.96
CA LEU A 183 -0.36 9.33 -25.11
C LEU A 183 1.14 9.41 -24.81
N ILE A 184 1.62 10.54 -24.27
CA ILE A 184 3.01 10.72 -23.85
C ILE A 184 3.40 9.61 -22.87
N LEU A 185 2.62 9.42 -21.80
CA LEU A 185 2.90 8.43 -20.75
C LEU A 185 2.97 7.00 -21.28
N VAL A 186 2.00 6.60 -22.11
CA VAL A 186 1.91 5.26 -22.70
C VAL A 186 3.07 5.02 -23.67
N LEU A 187 3.35 5.98 -24.57
CA LEU A 187 4.48 5.89 -25.49
C LEU A 187 5.82 5.85 -24.74
N TRP A 188 5.93 6.58 -23.64
CA TRP A 188 7.14 6.59 -22.82
C TRP A 188 7.43 5.22 -22.20
N ASP A 189 6.43 4.62 -21.57
CA ASP A 189 6.54 3.36 -20.83
C ASP A 189 6.69 2.16 -21.78
N LEU A 190 5.96 2.16 -22.91
CA LEU A 190 5.92 1.01 -23.83
C LEU A 190 7.06 1.01 -24.86
N VAL A 191 7.47 2.19 -25.35
CA VAL A 191 8.35 2.31 -26.51
C VAL A 191 9.65 3.05 -26.16
N LEU A 192 9.57 4.29 -25.69
CA LEU A 192 10.74 5.18 -25.64
C LEU A 192 11.77 4.75 -24.59
N SER A 193 11.32 4.45 -23.37
CA SER A 193 12.19 4.01 -22.27
C SER A 193 12.96 2.72 -22.58
N LYS A 194 12.39 1.85 -23.43
CA LYS A 194 13.03 0.59 -23.86
C LYS A 194 14.01 0.79 -25.01
N LYS A 195 13.86 1.85 -25.81
CA LYS A 195 14.62 2.04 -27.06
C LYS A 195 15.93 2.80 -26.86
N HIS A 196 15.95 3.84 -26.02
CA HIS A 196 17.16 4.63 -25.79
C HIS A 196 17.36 5.02 -24.33
N LYS A 197 18.63 4.95 -23.86
CA LYS A 197 19.03 5.30 -22.50
C LYS A 197 18.66 6.73 -22.08
N ILE A 198 18.61 7.68 -23.02
CA ILE A 198 18.19 9.06 -22.76
C ILE A 198 16.73 9.15 -22.28
N PHE A 199 15.83 8.32 -22.80
CA PHE A 199 14.44 8.26 -22.33
C PHE A 199 14.28 7.46 -21.03
N GLY A 200 15.33 6.75 -20.62
CA GLY A 200 15.47 6.26 -19.25
C GLY A 200 15.86 7.38 -18.27
N ILE A 201 16.41 8.50 -18.77
CA ILE A 201 16.86 9.62 -17.94
C ILE A 201 15.73 10.62 -17.62
N LEU A 202 14.86 10.87 -18.60
CA LEU A 202 13.65 11.69 -18.42
C LEU A 202 12.46 10.78 -18.13
N ASN A 203 11.65 11.10 -17.12
CA ASN A 203 10.44 10.32 -16.80
C ASN A 203 9.21 10.87 -17.55
N GLY A 204 8.33 9.98 -18.01
CA GLY A 204 7.12 10.31 -18.76
C GLY A 204 6.21 11.35 -18.08
N PRO A 205 5.94 11.26 -16.75
CA PRO A 205 5.15 12.26 -16.03
C PRO A 205 5.72 13.68 -16.10
N LEU A 206 7.05 13.84 -16.08
CA LEU A 206 7.66 15.16 -16.22
C LEU A 206 7.37 15.75 -17.61
N VAL A 207 7.50 14.94 -18.66
CA VAL A 207 7.27 15.38 -20.04
C VAL A 207 5.79 15.72 -20.25
N ALA A 208 4.88 14.93 -19.70
CA ALA A 208 3.45 15.23 -19.71
C ALA A 208 3.16 16.58 -19.01
N VAL A 209 3.75 16.82 -17.83
CA VAL A 209 3.58 18.10 -17.11
C VAL A 209 4.19 19.28 -17.87
N LEU A 210 5.38 19.13 -18.45
CA LEU A 210 5.98 20.18 -19.28
C LEU A 210 5.13 20.51 -20.50
N PHE A 211 4.54 19.49 -21.14
CA PHE A 211 3.55 19.68 -22.19
C PHE A 211 2.32 20.43 -21.68
N GLY A 212 1.77 20.04 -20.53
CA GLY A 212 0.62 20.71 -19.91
C GLY A 212 0.87 22.20 -19.62
N ILE A 213 2.04 22.52 -19.06
CA ILE A 213 2.48 23.91 -18.83
C ILE A 213 2.56 24.69 -20.14
N LEU A 214 3.22 24.11 -21.16
CA LEU A 214 3.35 24.76 -22.46
C LEU A 214 1.98 24.99 -23.11
N PHE A 215 1.10 24.00 -23.06
CA PHE A 215 -0.25 24.09 -23.62
C PHE A 215 -1.09 25.13 -22.89
N SER A 216 -1.05 25.15 -21.55
CA SER A 216 -1.69 26.17 -20.69
C SER A 216 -1.20 27.59 -21.00
N TYR A 217 0.11 27.75 -21.25
CA TYR A 217 0.66 29.03 -21.67
C TYR A 217 0.13 29.47 -23.04
N LEU A 218 0.08 28.56 -24.02
CA LEU A 218 -0.41 28.85 -25.37
C LEU A 218 -1.92 29.16 -25.39
N THR A 219 -2.74 28.48 -24.59
CA THR A 219 -4.17 28.77 -24.47
C THR A 219 -4.40 30.15 -23.83
N LYS A 220 -3.65 30.48 -22.76
CA LYS A 220 -3.71 31.80 -22.11
C LYS A 220 -3.31 32.95 -23.05
N SER A 221 -2.38 32.70 -23.97
CA SER A 221 -1.97 33.70 -24.97
C SER A 221 -3.01 33.97 -26.07
N GLY A 222 -4.15 33.26 -26.07
CA GLY A 222 -5.25 33.45 -27.03
C GLY A 222 -5.01 32.80 -28.40
N ILE A 223 -3.84 32.21 -28.64
CA ILE A 223 -3.45 31.62 -29.94
C ILE A 223 -4.36 30.46 -30.34
N LEU A 224 -4.84 29.67 -29.37
CA LEU A 224 -5.56 28.41 -29.61
C LEU A 224 -7.09 28.54 -29.54
N GLY A 225 -7.64 29.67 -29.08
CA GLY A 225 -9.09 29.84 -28.88
C GLY A 225 -9.71 28.92 -27.82
N LEU A 226 -8.89 28.25 -27.01
CA LEU A 226 -9.28 27.38 -25.90
C LEU A 226 -8.85 28.02 -24.58
N GLN A 227 -9.59 27.77 -23.50
CA GLN A 227 -9.27 28.32 -22.18
C GLN A 227 -9.46 27.26 -21.09
N PHE A 228 -8.57 27.32 -20.10
CA PHE A 228 -8.76 26.66 -18.82
C PHE A 228 -9.51 27.59 -17.89
N GLU A 229 -10.45 27.04 -17.13
CA GLU A 229 -11.02 27.74 -15.99
C GLU A 229 -9.99 27.80 -14.86
N ALA A 230 -10.12 28.77 -13.97
CA ALA A 230 -9.12 29.00 -12.93
C ALA A 230 -9.00 27.82 -11.96
N ASP A 231 -10.07 27.03 -11.77
CA ASP A 231 -10.15 25.84 -10.92
C ASP A 231 -9.56 24.59 -11.60
N GLN A 232 -9.32 24.63 -12.91
CA GLN A 232 -8.72 23.55 -13.69
C GLN A 232 -7.18 23.59 -13.72
N LEU A 233 -6.57 24.52 -13.00
CA LEU A 233 -5.12 24.68 -12.88
C LEU A 233 -4.67 24.42 -11.44
N VAL A 234 -3.43 23.97 -11.29
CA VAL A 234 -2.77 23.87 -9.99
C VAL A 234 -2.76 25.24 -9.31
N ARG A 235 -3.10 25.26 -8.02
CA ARG A 235 -3.05 26.44 -7.16
C ARG A 235 -2.15 26.18 -5.97
N LEU A 236 -0.94 26.68 -6.06
CA LEU A 236 0.03 26.76 -4.98
C LEU A 236 0.12 28.21 -4.48
N PRO A 237 0.36 28.40 -3.17
CA PRO A 237 0.59 29.73 -2.63
C PRO A 237 1.77 30.43 -3.29
N GLU A 238 1.60 31.72 -3.60
CA GLU A 238 2.66 32.61 -4.08
C GLU A 238 2.96 33.66 -2.99
N PRO A 239 3.78 33.30 -1.97
CA PRO A 239 4.05 34.20 -0.87
C PRO A 239 4.88 35.42 -1.33
N ALA A 240 4.37 36.63 -1.06
CA ALA A 240 5.11 37.86 -1.34
C ALA A 240 6.25 38.12 -0.32
N SER A 241 6.17 37.49 0.85
CA SER A 241 7.16 37.59 1.92
C SER A 241 7.32 36.26 2.67
N MET A 242 8.39 36.13 3.47
CA MET A 242 8.58 34.96 4.34
C MET A 242 7.46 34.81 5.37
N ALA A 243 6.86 35.91 5.84
CA ALA A 243 5.72 35.86 6.74
C ALA A 243 4.50 35.24 6.04
N ASP A 244 4.22 35.65 4.81
CA ASP A 244 3.11 35.11 3.99
C ASP A 244 3.32 33.63 3.62
N PHE A 245 4.57 33.16 3.59
CA PHE A 245 4.86 31.74 3.41
C PHE A 245 4.45 30.91 4.63
N PHE A 246 4.75 31.40 5.84
CA PHE A 246 4.39 30.67 7.08
C PHE A 246 2.88 30.62 7.33
N THR A 247 2.10 31.57 6.80
CA THR A 247 0.63 31.54 6.90
C THR A 247 -0.02 30.48 6.02
N GLN A 248 0.72 29.85 5.10
CA GLN A 248 0.18 28.80 4.22
C GLN A 248 0.15 27.42 4.88
N PHE A 249 0.86 27.25 6.00
CA PHE A 249 0.86 25.99 6.74
C PHE A 249 -0.43 25.88 7.55
N ALA A 250 -1.04 24.71 7.51
CA ALA A 250 -2.18 24.37 8.34
C ALA A 250 -1.71 23.66 9.61
N LEU A 251 -2.31 23.98 10.75
CA LEU A 251 -2.01 23.32 12.02
C LEU A 251 -3.12 22.33 12.38
N PRO A 252 -2.80 21.20 13.04
CA PRO A 252 -3.80 20.25 13.49
C PRO A 252 -4.71 20.87 14.56
N ASP A 253 -6.01 20.55 14.48
CA ASP A 253 -6.98 20.96 15.49
C ASP A 253 -6.95 20.00 16.68
N PHE A 254 -6.20 20.36 17.72
CA PHE A 254 -6.11 19.57 18.96
C PHE A 254 -7.42 19.53 19.77
N SER A 255 -8.41 20.40 19.50
CA SER A 255 -9.71 20.29 20.15
C SER A 255 -10.46 19.02 19.73
N SER A 256 -10.14 18.48 18.55
CA SER A 256 -10.68 17.23 18.02
C SER A 256 -10.09 15.96 18.66
N ILE A 257 -9.18 16.07 19.66
CA ILE A 257 -8.53 14.90 20.29
C ILE A 257 -9.51 13.96 21.01
N SER A 258 -10.66 14.47 21.47
CA SER A 258 -11.71 13.66 22.09
C SER A 258 -12.60 12.94 21.07
N ASN A 259 -12.44 13.23 19.77
CA ASN A 259 -13.24 12.60 18.71
C ASN A 259 -12.69 11.20 18.39
N LEU A 260 -13.49 10.17 18.66
CA LEU A 260 -13.12 8.78 18.41
C LEU A 260 -12.84 8.49 16.92
N THR A 261 -13.47 9.22 16.00
CA THR A 261 -13.25 9.07 14.55
C THR A 261 -11.81 9.44 14.18
N VAL A 262 -11.24 10.49 14.79
CA VAL A 262 -9.83 10.90 14.56
C VAL A 262 -8.88 9.78 15.00
N TRP A 263 -9.14 9.13 16.12
CA TRP A 263 -8.35 7.97 16.58
C TRP A 263 -8.46 6.78 15.66
N LYS A 264 -9.67 6.45 15.20
CA LYS A 264 -9.88 5.37 14.21
C LYS A 264 -9.05 5.64 12.96
N ILE A 265 -9.16 6.84 12.39
CA ILE A 265 -8.38 7.26 11.21
C ILE A 265 -6.88 7.16 11.48
N GLY A 266 -6.41 7.67 12.62
CA GLY A 266 -4.99 7.61 13.00
C GLY A 266 -4.45 6.18 13.09
N ILE A 267 -5.24 5.24 13.62
CA ILE A 267 -4.90 3.81 13.66
C ILE A 267 -4.82 3.23 12.24
N VAL A 268 -5.80 3.51 11.38
CA VAL A 268 -5.79 3.04 9.98
C VAL A 268 -4.57 3.56 9.24
N LEU A 269 -4.32 4.87 9.31
CA LEU A 269 -3.15 5.50 8.70
C LEU A 269 -1.87 4.87 9.23
N ALA A 270 -1.74 4.67 10.54
CA ALA A 270 -0.55 4.04 11.12
C ALA A 270 -0.31 2.64 10.57
N ILE A 271 -1.34 1.79 10.50
CA ILE A 271 -1.22 0.42 9.99
C ILE A 271 -0.86 0.44 8.51
N VAL A 272 -1.64 1.12 7.67
CA VAL A 272 -1.44 1.10 6.21
C VAL A 272 -0.11 1.76 5.84
N ALA A 273 0.21 2.93 6.41
CA ALA A 273 1.46 3.62 6.14
C ALA A 273 2.69 2.79 6.58
N SER A 274 2.57 2.04 7.68
CA SER A 274 3.63 1.13 8.12
C SER A 274 3.81 -0.03 7.14
N LEU A 275 2.72 -0.68 6.72
CA LEU A 275 2.78 -1.80 5.78
C LEU A 275 3.36 -1.38 4.44
N GLU A 276 2.88 -0.28 3.87
CA GLU A 276 3.40 0.23 2.60
C GLU A 276 4.89 0.58 2.70
N THR A 277 5.31 1.15 3.83
CA THR A 277 6.72 1.44 4.07
C THR A 277 7.53 0.16 4.11
N LEU A 278 7.13 -0.84 4.89
CA LEU A 278 7.88 -2.10 5.05
C LEU A 278 7.98 -2.87 3.73
N LEU A 279 6.91 -2.90 2.93
CA LEU A 279 6.92 -3.50 1.60
C LEU A 279 7.81 -2.72 0.64
N SER A 280 7.79 -1.39 0.71
CA SER A 280 8.65 -0.54 -0.11
C SER A 280 10.12 -0.65 0.28
N VAL A 281 10.42 -0.82 1.58
CA VAL A 281 11.76 -1.16 2.07
C VAL A 281 12.22 -2.47 1.45
N GLU A 282 11.43 -3.54 1.58
CA GLU A 282 11.80 -4.85 1.06
C GLU A 282 12.07 -4.81 -0.46
N ALA A 283 11.22 -4.09 -1.21
CA ALA A 283 11.43 -3.91 -2.64
C ALA A 283 12.68 -3.07 -2.96
N THR A 284 12.93 -2.01 -2.18
CA THR A 284 14.10 -1.13 -2.34
C THR A 284 15.40 -1.89 -2.05
N ASP A 285 15.47 -2.64 -0.95
CA ASP A 285 16.63 -3.45 -0.57
C ASP A 285 16.90 -4.56 -1.61
N LYS A 286 15.85 -5.16 -2.20
CA LYS A 286 15.99 -6.12 -3.32
C LYS A 286 16.59 -5.47 -4.56
N MET A 287 16.22 -4.22 -4.87
CA MET A 287 16.74 -3.46 -6.01
C MET A 287 18.11 -2.84 -5.74
N ASP A 288 18.52 -2.67 -4.48
CA ASP A 288 19.82 -2.09 -4.11
C ASP A 288 20.97 -2.90 -4.72
N PRO A 289 21.83 -2.29 -5.57
CA PRO A 289 23.01 -2.95 -6.12
C PRO A 289 23.99 -3.45 -5.05
N GLU A 290 24.06 -2.77 -3.89
CA GLU A 290 24.92 -3.14 -2.77
C GLU A 290 24.24 -4.15 -1.82
N LYS A 291 22.98 -4.53 -2.08
CA LYS A 291 22.21 -5.51 -1.30
C LYS A 291 22.20 -5.21 0.21
N ARG A 292 22.19 -3.92 0.55
CA ARG A 292 22.10 -3.47 1.95
C ARG A 292 20.71 -3.78 2.49
N ILE A 293 20.66 -4.09 3.79
CA ILE A 293 19.42 -4.43 4.49
C ILE A 293 19.06 -3.27 5.40
N THR A 294 17.84 -2.75 5.25
CA THR A 294 17.30 -1.65 6.03
C THR A 294 16.68 -2.18 7.34
N PRO A 295 17.04 -1.64 8.51
CA PRO A 295 16.39 -2.03 9.77
C PRO A 295 14.94 -1.54 9.85
N THR A 296 13.98 -2.45 9.72
CA THR A 296 12.53 -2.15 9.66
C THR A 296 12.00 -1.36 10.86
N ASN A 297 12.47 -1.66 12.08
CA ASN A 297 12.07 -0.92 13.28
C ASN A 297 12.60 0.52 13.31
N LEU A 298 13.78 0.77 12.74
CA LEU A 298 14.28 2.14 12.57
C LEU A 298 13.45 2.87 11.52
N GLU A 299 13.03 2.17 10.48
CA GLU A 299 12.18 2.75 9.46
C GLU A 299 10.81 3.16 10.00
N LEU A 300 10.16 2.34 10.83
CA LEU A 300 8.92 2.74 11.51
C LEU A 300 9.10 3.98 12.38
N LYS A 301 10.25 4.11 13.06
CA LYS A 301 10.57 5.32 13.83
C LYS A 301 10.76 6.54 12.92
N ALA A 302 11.46 6.38 11.80
CA ALA A 302 11.68 7.45 10.83
C ALA A 302 10.36 7.94 10.22
N GLN A 303 9.50 7.03 9.78
CA GLN A 303 8.16 7.37 9.29
C GLN A 303 7.30 7.99 10.39
N GLY A 304 7.36 7.48 11.62
CA GLY A 304 6.61 8.04 12.74
C GLY A 304 6.96 9.50 13.00
N VAL A 305 8.25 9.84 13.07
CA VAL A 305 8.71 11.23 13.21
C VAL A 305 8.27 12.07 12.02
N GLY A 306 8.44 11.57 10.80
CA GLY A 306 8.06 12.33 9.61
C GLY A 306 6.54 12.54 9.50
N ASN A 307 5.71 11.58 9.89
CA ASN A 307 4.25 11.73 9.93
C ASN A 307 3.79 12.71 11.01
N ILE A 308 4.41 12.70 12.20
CA ILE A 308 4.17 13.72 13.23
C ILE A 308 4.45 15.11 12.65
N LEU A 309 5.64 15.31 12.07
CA LEU A 309 6.05 16.62 11.56
C LEU A 309 5.23 17.05 10.34
N SER A 310 4.91 16.13 9.44
CA SER A 310 4.06 16.39 8.28
C SER A 310 2.68 16.86 8.75
N GLY A 311 2.03 16.11 9.66
CA GLY A 311 0.72 16.49 10.21
C GLY A 311 0.74 17.81 10.98
N LEU A 312 1.80 18.09 11.73
CA LEU A 312 1.93 19.33 12.51
C LEU A 312 1.95 20.60 11.67
N ILE A 313 2.37 20.52 10.40
CA ILE A 313 2.53 21.70 9.53
C ILE A 313 1.62 21.61 8.28
N GLY A 314 0.66 20.69 8.24
CA GLY A 314 -0.32 20.67 7.17
C GLY A 314 0.07 19.85 5.95
N GLY A 315 0.94 18.85 6.13
CA GLY A 315 1.32 17.90 5.11
C GLY A 315 0.49 16.62 5.12
N LEU A 316 0.48 15.94 3.97
CA LEU A 316 -0.10 14.59 3.85
C LEU A 316 0.69 13.55 4.67
N PRO A 317 0.08 12.41 5.02
CA PRO A 317 0.82 11.28 5.55
C PRO A 317 1.88 10.81 4.54
N ILE A 318 3.03 10.39 5.07
CA ILE A 318 4.20 9.94 4.34
C ILE A 318 4.46 8.44 4.54
N THR A 319 5.01 7.82 3.51
CA THR A 319 5.57 6.46 3.54
C THR A 319 6.85 6.42 2.71
N GLN A 320 7.62 5.34 2.78
CA GLN A 320 8.61 5.06 1.74
C GLN A 320 7.90 4.67 0.44
N VAL A 321 8.26 5.32 -0.68
CA VAL A 321 7.57 5.13 -1.97
C VAL A 321 8.48 4.39 -2.96
N ILE A 322 8.04 3.22 -3.42
CA ILE A 322 8.80 2.37 -4.35
C ILE A 322 9.15 3.07 -5.67
N VAL A 323 8.24 3.89 -6.23
CA VAL A 323 8.45 4.56 -7.53
C VAL A 323 9.58 5.59 -7.47
N ARG A 324 9.64 6.36 -6.37
CA ARG A 324 10.72 7.35 -6.17
C ARG A 324 12.03 6.66 -5.80
N SER A 325 11.96 5.62 -4.98
CA SER A 325 13.12 4.83 -4.56
C SER A 325 13.75 4.08 -5.74
N SER A 326 12.94 3.49 -6.64
CA SER A 326 13.45 2.83 -7.84
C SER A 326 14.06 3.81 -8.84
N ALA A 327 13.47 5.00 -9.01
CA ALA A 327 14.11 6.07 -9.77
C ALA A 327 15.48 6.42 -9.15
N ASN A 328 15.53 6.66 -7.84
CA ASN A 328 16.77 6.97 -7.12
C ASN A 328 17.87 5.93 -7.39
N ILE A 329 17.52 4.63 -7.31
CA ILE A 329 18.41 3.51 -7.61
C ILE A 329 18.84 3.49 -9.08
N ASN A 330 17.90 3.62 -10.01
CA ASN A 330 18.17 3.57 -11.46
C ASN A 330 19.08 4.71 -11.93
N PHE A 331 19.05 5.85 -11.22
CA PHE A 331 19.95 6.98 -11.44
C PHE A 331 21.29 6.88 -10.70
N GLY A 332 21.57 5.73 -10.08
CA GLY A 332 22.86 5.41 -9.50
C GLY A 332 23.11 6.09 -8.17
N ALA A 333 22.07 6.53 -7.45
CA ALA A 333 22.24 6.98 -6.06
C ALA A 333 22.93 5.90 -5.23
N LYS A 334 23.78 6.34 -4.30
CA LYS A 334 24.56 5.46 -3.42
C LYS A 334 24.30 5.72 -1.95
N SER A 335 23.78 6.90 -1.59
CA SER A 335 23.50 7.26 -0.21
C SER A 335 22.22 8.07 -0.03
N LYS A 336 21.79 8.21 1.23
CA LYS A 336 20.64 9.03 1.61
C LYS A 336 20.77 10.51 1.28
N LEU A 337 21.98 10.97 0.93
CA LEU A 337 22.18 12.34 0.47
C LEU A 337 21.29 12.64 -0.75
N SER A 338 21.07 11.66 -1.64
CA SER A 338 20.18 11.86 -2.79
C SER A 338 18.74 12.18 -2.36
N THR A 339 18.21 11.42 -1.40
CA THR A 339 16.86 11.64 -0.83
C THR A 339 16.74 13.01 -0.15
N ILE A 340 17.80 13.45 0.54
CA ILE A 340 17.82 14.73 1.25
C ILE A 340 17.91 15.90 0.28
N LEU A 341 18.79 15.84 -0.73
CA LEU A 341 18.89 16.85 -1.78
C LEU A 341 17.58 16.96 -2.55
N HIS A 342 16.91 15.84 -2.82
CA HIS A 342 15.58 15.82 -3.41
C HIS A 342 14.58 16.64 -2.57
N GLY A 343 14.52 16.42 -1.25
CA GLY A 343 13.64 17.19 -0.35
C GLY A 343 13.99 18.68 -0.32
N ILE A 344 15.28 19.02 -0.38
CA ILE A 344 15.75 20.41 -0.49
C ILE A 344 15.29 21.04 -1.81
N PHE A 345 15.38 20.32 -2.93
CA PHE A 345 14.88 20.82 -4.22
C PHE A 345 13.37 21.03 -4.22
N LEU A 346 12.59 20.16 -3.56
CA LEU A 346 11.16 20.39 -3.38
C LEU A 346 10.90 21.69 -2.60
N LEU A 347 11.62 21.91 -1.50
CA LEU A 347 11.49 23.14 -0.71
C LEU A 347 11.83 24.39 -1.54
N LEU A 348 12.94 24.35 -2.27
CA LEU A 348 13.34 25.45 -3.14
C LEU A 348 12.33 25.69 -4.27
N SER A 349 11.75 24.62 -4.83
CA SER A 349 10.80 24.73 -5.94
C SER A 349 9.52 25.47 -5.57
N VAL A 350 9.01 25.31 -4.35
CA VAL A 350 7.82 26.06 -3.91
C VAL A 350 8.16 27.54 -3.77
N ILE A 351 9.35 27.87 -3.27
CA ILE A 351 9.75 29.26 -3.04
C ILE A 351 10.02 29.98 -4.37
N THR A 352 10.51 29.27 -5.39
CA THR A 352 11.08 29.90 -6.60
C THR A 352 10.30 29.63 -7.88
N ILE A 353 9.63 28.47 -7.99
CA ILE A 353 9.03 27.96 -9.24
C ILE A 353 7.50 27.79 -9.09
N ALA A 354 6.89 28.17 -7.96
CA ALA A 354 5.43 28.12 -7.77
C ALA A 354 4.62 28.75 -8.91
N PRO A 355 4.98 29.93 -9.47
CA PRO A 355 4.24 30.50 -10.61
C PRO A 355 4.24 29.61 -11.86
N LEU A 356 5.32 28.85 -12.09
CA LEU A 356 5.39 27.88 -13.19
C LEU A 356 4.54 26.64 -12.88
N LEU A 357 4.54 26.17 -11.64
CA LEU A 357 3.72 25.04 -11.21
C LEU A 357 2.22 25.38 -11.28
N ASN A 358 1.84 26.64 -11.07
CA ASN A 358 0.46 27.12 -11.21
C ASN A 358 -0.06 27.14 -12.66
N LEU A 359 0.81 26.88 -13.64
CA LEU A 359 0.39 26.68 -15.03
C LEU A 359 0.03 25.23 -15.35
N ILE A 360 0.25 24.29 -14.42
CA ILE A 360 -0.02 22.86 -14.65
C ILE A 360 -1.54 22.63 -14.65
N PRO A 361 -2.14 22.12 -15.75
CA PRO A 361 -3.54 21.72 -15.74
C PRO A 361 -3.78 20.50 -14.87
N LEU A 362 -4.87 20.49 -14.11
CA LEU A 362 -5.27 19.33 -13.28
C LEU A 362 -5.52 18.09 -14.13
N SER A 363 -6.02 18.25 -15.35
CA SER A 363 -6.21 17.14 -16.30
C SER A 363 -4.90 16.44 -16.69
N CYS A 364 -3.76 17.11 -16.59
CA CYS A 364 -2.44 16.49 -16.75
C CYS A 364 -2.07 15.62 -15.54
N LEU A 365 -2.34 16.10 -14.32
CA LEU A 365 -2.13 15.31 -13.10
C LEU A 365 -3.09 14.10 -13.07
N ALA A 366 -4.34 14.28 -13.51
CA ALA A 366 -5.31 13.22 -13.67
C ALA A 366 -4.80 12.14 -14.63
N ALA A 367 -4.23 12.50 -15.78
CA ALA A 367 -3.62 11.54 -16.71
C ALA A 367 -2.47 10.74 -16.07
N VAL A 368 -1.62 11.38 -15.27
CA VAL A 368 -0.56 10.70 -14.51
C VAL A 368 -1.16 9.69 -13.53
N LEU A 369 -2.19 10.09 -12.79
CA LEU A 369 -2.85 9.24 -11.80
C LEU A 369 -3.65 8.11 -12.42
N LEU A 370 -4.27 8.30 -13.60
CA LEU A 370 -4.92 7.24 -14.37
C LEU A 370 -3.92 6.14 -14.74
N VAL A 371 -2.72 6.50 -15.19
CA VAL A 371 -1.65 5.53 -15.47
C VAL A 371 -1.16 4.84 -14.19
N VAL A 372 -1.05 5.56 -13.08
CA VAL A 372 -0.70 4.97 -11.77
C VAL A 372 -1.78 3.97 -11.34
N GLY A 373 -3.06 4.35 -11.39
CA GLY A 373 -4.19 3.49 -11.07
C GLY A 373 -4.22 2.24 -11.94
N TYR A 374 -3.99 2.38 -13.24
CA TYR A 374 -3.85 1.24 -14.16
C TYR A 374 -2.68 0.32 -13.77
N LYS A 375 -1.53 0.89 -13.38
CA LYS A 375 -0.36 0.11 -12.96
C LYS A 375 -0.60 -0.66 -11.66
N LEU A 376 -1.46 -0.15 -10.77
CA LEU A 376 -1.89 -0.83 -9.54
C LEU A 376 -2.95 -1.90 -9.81
N ALA A 377 -3.86 -1.67 -10.76
CA ALA A 377 -4.98 -2.55 -11.08
C ALA A 377 -4.80 -3.32 -12.40
N LYS A 378 -3.58 -3.78 -12.71
CA LYS A 378 -3.28 -4.45 -13.99
C LYS A 378 -4.11 -5.72 -14.17
N PRO A 379 -4.70 -5.96 -15.35
CA PRO A 379 -5.44 -7.20 -15.64
C PRO A 379 -4.61 -8.48 -15.43
N SER A 380 -3.29 -8.42 -15.63
CA SER A 380 -2.39 -9.54 -15.38
C SER A 380 -2.36 -9.98 -13.92
N LEU A 381 -2.62 -9.07 -12.97
CA LEU A 381 -2.66 -9.37 -11.54
C LEU A 381 -3.89 -10.23 -11.20
N PHE A 382 -5.06 -9.92 -11.77
CA PHE A 382 -6.26 -10.74 -11.62
C PHE A 382 -6.03 -12.17 -12.13
N LYS A 383 -5.43 -12.29 -13.32
CA LYS A 383 -5.05 -13.59 -13.89
C LYS A 383 -4.07 -14.34 -12.98
N GLN A 384 -3.05 -13.65 -12.47
CA GLN A 384 -2.07 -14.26 -11.57
C GLN A 384 -2.72 -14.75 -10.27
N MET A 385 -3.58 -13.95 -9.63
CA MET A 385 -4.27 -14.34 -8.39
C MET A 385 -5.21 -15.52 -8.62
N TYR A 386 -5.94 -15.53 -9.73
CA TYR A 386 -6.79 -16.65 -10.11
C TYR A 386 -5.98 -17.95 -10.31
N GLN A 387 -4.82 -17.86 -10.97
CA GLN A 387 -3.91 -18.99 -11.18
C GLN A 387 -3.27 -19.51 -9.88
N MET A 388 -3.17 -18.70 -8.83
CA MET A 388 -2.66 -19.12 -7.51
C MET A 388 -3.71 -19.88 -6.67
N GLY A 389 -4.93 -20.07 -7.20
CA GLY A 389 -6.00 -20.83 -6.55
C GLY A 389 -6.96 -19.98 -5.72
N VAL A 390 -8.08 -20.60 -5.32
CA VAL A 390 -9.18 -19.94 -4.62
C VAL A 390 -8.76 -19.31 -3.29
N GLU A 391 -7.77 -19.91 -2.61
CA GLU A 391 -7.24 -19.46 -1.33
C GLU A 391 -6.55 -18.09 -1.40
N GLN A 392 -6.04 -17.73 -2.58
CA GLN A 392 -5.44 -16.42 -2.82
C GLN A 392 -6.40 -15.50 -3.56
N PHE A 393 -7.19 -16.04 -4.50
CA PHE A 393 -8.12 -15.25 -5.32
C PHE A 393 -9.30 -14.69 -4.53
N VAL A 394 -9.89 -15.46 -3.62
CA VAL A 394 -11.07 -15.03 -2.86
C VAL A 394 -10.75 -13.87 -1.90
N PRO A 395 -9.72 -13.94 -1.03
CA PRO A 395 -9.35 -12.78 -0.19
C PRO A 395 -9.02 -11.55 -1.03
N PHE A 396 -8.36 -11.73 -2.18
CA PHE A 396 -8.04 -10.66 -3.12
C PHE A 396 -9.29 -9.95 -3.67
N ILE A 397 -10.24 -10.71 -4.23
CA ILE A 397 -11.47 -10.14 -4.80
C ILE A 397 -12.37 -9.55 -3.71
N VAL A 398 -12.52 -10.21 -2.56
CA VAL A 398 -13.31 -9.68 -1.43
C VAL A 398 -12.74 -8.34 -0.99
N THR A 399 -11.42 -8.23 -0.85
CA THR A 399 -10.77 -6.96 -0.52
C THR A 399 -11.13 -5.88 -1.55
N ILE A 400 -11.02 -6.17 -2.85
CA ILE A 400 -11.33 -5.19 -3.92
C ILE A 400 -12.79 -4.76 -3.88
N VAL A 401 -13.72 -5.71 -3.88
CA VAL A 401 -15.16 -5.45 -3.92
C VAL A 401 -15.57 -4.63 -2.70
N THR A 402 -15.15 -5.03 -1.50
CA THR A 402 -15.48 -4.31 -0.28
C THR A 402 -14.91 -2.88 -0.28
N ILE A 403 -13.68 -2.67 -0.76
CA ILE A 403 -13.11 -1.32 -0.93
C ILE A 403 -13.96 -0.45 -1.85
N LEU A 404 -14.44 -1.00 -2.98
CA LEU A 404 -15.21 -0.25 -3.96
C LEU A 404 -16.62 0.14 -3.49
N PHE A 405 -17.23 -0.65 -2.61
CA PHE A 405 -18.61 -0.44 -2.15
C PHE A 405 -18.72 0.14 -0.74
N THR A 406 -17.64 0.12 0.05
CA THR A 406 -17.65 0.60 1.43
C THR A 406 -16.46 1.53 1.65
N ASP A 407 -15.46 1.11 2.42
CA ASP A 407 -14.24 1.86 2.68
C ASP A 407 -13.02 0.94 2.72
N LEU A 408 -11.84 1.56 2.73
CA LEU A 408 -10.57 0.82 2.72
C LEU A 408 -10.39 -0.07 3.96
N LEU A 409 -10.73 0.42 5.15
CA LEU A 409 -10.51 -0.31 6.40
C LEU A 409 -11.38 -1.56 6.46
N ILE A 410 -12.67 -1.44 6.12
CA ILE A 410 -13.58 -2.59 6.03
C ILE A 410 -13.07 -3.56 4.97
N GLY A 411 -12.59 -3.04 3.83
CA GLY A 411 -11.99 -3.85 2.77
C GLY A 411 -10.80 -4.68 3.21
N ILE A 412 -9.81 -4.06 3.85
CA ILE A 412 -8.64 -4.76 4.40
C ILE A 412 -9.07 -5.76 5.46
N THR A 413 -9.99 -5.38 6.36
CA THR A 413 -10.47 -6.25 7.43
C THR A 413 -11.17 -7.49 6.88
N ALA A 414 -12.08 -7.32 5.92
CA ALA A 414 -12.76 -8.42 5.25
C ALA A 414 -11.76 -9.34 4.51
N GLY A 415 -10.80 -8.73 3.82
CA GLY A 415 -9.68 -9.45 3.18
C GLY A 415 -8.87 -10.28 4.17
N MET A 416 -8.49 -9.70 5.30
CA MET A 416 -7.74 -10.37 6.38
C MET A 416 -8.55 -11.51 7.00
N ILE A 417 -9.84 -11.32 7.24
CA ILE A 417 -10.74 -12.37 7.75
C ILE A 417 -10.78 -13.54 6.76
N MET A 418 -10.97 -13.27 5.47
CA MET A 418 -11.00 -14.31 4.44
C MET A 418 -9.64 -15.00 4.27
N GLY A 419 -8.54 -14.23 4.28
CA GLY A 419 -7.19 -14.76 4.19
C GLY A 419 -6.84 -15.65 5.38
N GLY A 420 -7.20 -15.21 6.59
CA GLY A 420 -7.07 -16.00 7.81
C GLY A 420 -7.92 -17.27 7.76
N PHE A 421 -9.18 -17.18 7.33
CA PHE A 421 -10.05 -18.33 7.15
C PHE A 421 -9.44 -19.38 6.21
N TYR A 422 -8.93 -18.98 5.05
CA TYR A 422 -8.29 -19.90 4.11
C TYR A 422 -6.95 -20.44 4.63
N ALA A 423 -6.16 -19.64 5.34
CA ALA A 423 -4.93 -20.12 5.98
C ALA A 423 -5.24 -21.21 7.03
N LEU A 424 -6.28 -21.00 7.84
CA LEU A 424 -6.76 -21.99 8.80
C LEU A 424 -7.33 -23.23 8.11
N LEU A 425 -8.14 -23.06 7.06
CA LEU A 425 -8.68 -24.16 6.27
C LEU A 425 -7.58 -25.00 5.63
N GLN A 426 -6.53 -24.36 5.12
CA GLN A 426 -5.39 -25.06 4.55
C GLN A 426 -4.60 -25.78 5.64
N SER A 427 -4.38 -25.16 6.81
CA SER A 427 -3.79 -25.84 7.97
C SER A 427 -4.62 -27.05 8.42
N TYR A 428 -5.95 -26.97 8.35
CA TYR A 428 -6.86 -28.08 8.63
C TYR A 428 -6.69 -29.22 7.60
N ARG A 429 -6.56 -28.90 6.31
CA ARG A 429 -6.46 -29.88 5.21
C ARG A 429 -5.06 -30.50 5.09
N ASN A 430 -4.00 -29.74 5.35
CA ASN A 430 -2.61 -30.16 5.14
C ASN A 430 -2.06 -31.12 6.23
N SER A 431 -2.88 -31.46 7.23
CA SER A 431 -2.54 -32.47 8.25
C SER A 431 -2.56 -33.92 7.75
N HIS A 432 -2.93 -34.16 6.49
CA HIS A 432 -3.15 -35.52 5.98
C HIS A 432 -1.92 -36.02 5.21
N HIS A 433 -0.96 -36.54 5.97
CA HIS A 433 -0.18 -37.69 5.51
C HIS A 433 -0.60 -38.95 6.26
N MET A 434 -1.90 -39.10 6.58
CA MET A 434 -2.48 -40.37 7.00
C MET A 434 -2.56 -41.30 5.79
N LYS A 435 -1.42 -41.91 5.47
CA LYS A 435 -1.34 -42.95 4.43
C LYS A 435 -1.86 -44.24 5.05
N GLU A 436 -3.14 -44.52 4.86
CA GLU A 436 -3.73 -45.82 5.20
C GLU A 436 -3.05 -46.89 4.34
N VAL A 437 -2.22 -47.72 4.98
CA VAL A 437 -1.70 -48.94 4.37
C VAL A 437 -2.47 -50.09 5.01
N VAL A 438 -3.35 -50.70 4.21
CA VAL A 438 -4.09 -51.90 4.61
C VAL A 438 -3.22 -53.10 4.26
N ASN A 439 -2.74 -53.80 5.30
CA ASN A 439 -2.15 -55.13 5.15
C ASN A 439 -3.03 -56.15 5.87
N VAL A 440 -3.14 -57.36 5.32
CA VAL A 440 -3.81 -58.47 5.99
C VAL A 440 -2.73 -59.33 6.66
N GLU A 441 -2.66 -59.30 7.98
CA GLU A 441 -1.80 -60.20 8.77
C GLU A 441 -2.68 -61.16 9.56
N ASN A 442 -2.45 -62.46 9.43
CA ASN A 442 -3.17 -63.52 10.16
C ASN A 442 -4.72 -63.43 10.06
N GLY A 443 -5.26 -62.95 8.94
CA GLY A 443 -6.72 -62.83 8.72
C GLY A 443 -7.38 -61.62 9.40
N LYS A 444 -6.60 -60.70 10.00
CA LYS A 444 -7.07 -59.41 10.53
C LYS A 444 -6.55 -58.27 9.66
N GLU A 445 -7.40 -57.26 9.43
CA GLU A 445 -7.01 -56.03 8.74
C GLU A 445 -6.11 -55.18 9.65
N VAL A 446 -4.95 -54.78 9.13
CA VAL A 446 -4.01 -53.89 9.79
C VAL A 446 -4.06 -52.53 9.11
N HIS A 447 -4.55 -51.51 9.82
CA HIS A 447 -4.61 -50.14 9.35
C HIS A 447 -3.44 -49.35 9.93
N LYS A 448 -2.49 -48.94 9.09
CA LYS A 448 -1.44 -48.02 9.53
C LYS A 448 -1.85 -46.58 9.28
N ILE A 449 -1.92 -45.76 10.33
CA ILE A 449 -2.24 -44.35 10.27
C ILE A 449 -0.99 -43.54 10.64
N LYS A 450 -0.39 -42.85 9.67
CA LYS A 450 0.77 -41.99 9.93
C LYS A 450 0.34 -40.55 10.16
N LEU A 451 0.72 -39.96 11.29
CA LEU A 451 0.40 -38.56 11.59
C LEU A 451 1.41 -37.61 10.91
N ALA A 452 0.99 -36.36 10.66
CA ALA A 452 1.85 -35.31 10.13
C ALA A 452 2.96 -34.92 11.13
N GLU A 453 3.96 -34.17 10.64
CA GLU A 453 5.04 -33.66 11.50
C GLU A 453 4.52 -32.69 12.56
N GLU A 454 3.52 -31.87 12.22
CA GLU A 454 2.80 -31.02 13.16
C GLU A 454 1.30 -31.31 13.10
N VAL A 455 0.72 -31.60 14.27
CA VAL A 455 -0.71 -31.92 14.42
C VAL A 455 -1.32 -30.91 15.39
N SER A 456 -2.10 -29.97 14.85
CA SER A 456 -2.73 -28.89 15.61
C SER A 456 -4.13 -29.25 16.12
N PHE A 457 -4.69 -28.44 17.01
CA PHE A 457 -6.05 -28.64 17.53
C PHE A 457 -7.10 -28.69 16.41
N PHE A 458 -6.86 -27.97 15.31
CA PHE A 458 -7.74 -27.99 14.14
C PHE A 458 -7.85 -29.39 13.53
N ASN A 459 -6.85 -30.26 13.72
CA ASN A 459 -6.82 -31.58 13.11
C ASN A 459 -7.63 -32.63 13.90
N LYS A 460 -8.10 -32.30 15.11
CA LYS A 460 -8.89 -33.19 15.98
C LYS A 460 -10.06 -33.84 15.24
N ALA A 461 -10.83 -33.06 14.48
CA ALA A 461 -12.02 -33.58 13.79
C ALA A 461 -11.69 -34.63 12.71
N ASN A 462 -10.60 -34.45 11.96
CA ASN A 462 -10.19 -35.42 10.94
C ASN A 462 -9.59 -36.67 11.55
N VAL A 463 -8.74 -36.52 12.57
CA VAL A 463 -8.19 -37.67 13.32
C VAL A 463 -9.34 -38.48 13.90
N MET A 464 -10.33 -37.83 14.52
CA MET A 464 -11.52 -38.51 15.05
C MET A 464 -12.31 -39.22 13.96
N LYS A 465 -12.50 -38.57 12.81
CA LYS A 465 -13.24 -39.12 11.68
C LYS A 465 -12.59 -40.40 11.12
N GLU A 466 -11.26 -40.47 11.04
CA GLU A 466 -10.58 -41.69 10.57
C GLU A 466 -10.57 -42.79 11.61
N LEU A 467 -10.32 -42.45 12.88
CA LEU A 467 -10.39 -43.42 13.96
C LEU A 467 -11.79 -44.06 14.06
N ASN A 468 -12.86 -43.29 13.82
CA ASN A 468 -14.24 -43.79 13.82
C ASN A 468 -14.62 -44.61 12.58
N GLN A 469 -13.84 -44.56 11.50
CA GLN A 469 -14.09 -45.36 10.28
C GLN A 469 -13.43 -46.75 10.35
N LEU A 470 -12.61 -47.01 11.37
CA LEU A 470 -11.93 -48.29 11.52
C LEU A 470 -12.95 -49.43 11.75
N PRO A 471 -12.83 -50.54 11.03
CA PRO A 471 -13.69 -51.69 11.22
C PRO A 471 -13.45 -52.34 12.60
N ALA A 472 -14.50 -52.94 13.17
CA ALA A 472 -14.38 -53.70 14.41
C ALA A 472 -13.43 -54.90 14.25
N SER A 473 -12.77 -55.32 15.33
CA SER A 473 -11.83 -56.46 15.34
C SER A 473 -10.57 -56.30 14.45
N CYS A 474 -10.14 -55.06 14.15
CA CYS A 474 -8.92 -54.76 13.39
C CYS A 474 -7.71 -54.44 14.28
N LYS A 475 -6.52 -54.37 13.68
CA LYS A 475 -5.31 -53.79 14.32
C LYS A 475 -5.04 -52.42 13.72
N VAL A 476 -4.82 -51.40 14.54
CA VAL A 476 -4.43 -50.06 14.09
C VAL A 476 -3.05 -49.69 14.61
N ILE A 477 -2.18 -49.21 13.72
CA ILE A 477 -0.85 -48.70 14.05
C ILE A 477 -0.87 -47.18 13.88
N LEU A 478 -0.85 -46.45 15.00
CA LEU A 478 -0.71 -45.00 15.02
C LEU A 478 0.78 -44.63 14.97
N ASP A 479 1.24 -44.23 13.80
CA ASP A 479 2.64 -43.88 13.54
C ASP A 479 2.86 -42.37 13.72
N LEU A 480 3.34 -41.98 14.91
CA LEU A 480 3.78 -40.64 15.29
C LEU A 480 5.30 -40.49 15.17
N SER A 481 6.02 -41.41 14.50
CA SER A 481 7.49 -41.38 14.44
C SER A 481 8.05 -40.12 13.78
N SER A 482 7.30 -39.52 12.85
CA SER A 482 7.65 -38.25 12.20
C SER A 482 7.02 -37.03 12.89
N THR A 483 6.13 -37.21 13.86
CA THR A 483 5.44 -36.11 14.54
C THR A 483 6.39 -35.43 15.53
N ILE A 484 6.61 -34.14 15.34
CA ILE A 484 7.48 -33.27 16.15
C ILE A 484 6.64 -32.56 17.21
N ALA A 485 5.43 -32.11 16.86
CA ALA A 485 4.55 -31.40 17.77
C ALA A 485 3.08 -31.82 17.58
N ILE A 486 2.36 -32.01 18.70
CA ILE A 486 0.95 -32.35 18.71
C ILE A 486 0.19 -31.54 19.77
N ALA A 487 -0.98 -31.01 19.40
CA ALA A 487 -1.84 -30.29 20.34
C ALA A 487 -2.41 -31.26 21.39
N ARG A 488 -2.49 -30.81 22.66
CA ARG A 488 -3.01 -31.62 23.78
C ARG A 488 -4.39 -32.23 23.47
N ASP A 489 -5.29 -31.46 22.86
CA ASP A 489 -6.64 -31.91 22.51
C ASP A 489 -6.69 -33.09 21.54
N VAL A 490 -5.65 -33.24 20.69
CA VAL A 490 -5.54 -34.36 19.73
C VAL A 490 -4.91 -35.57 20.40
N MET A 491 -3.93 -35.37 21.30
CA MET A 491 -3.42 -36.46 22.13
C MET A 491 -4.51 -37.03 23.04
N GLU A 492 -5.31 -36.17 23.68
CA GLU A 492 -6.44 -36.60 24.49
C GLU A 492 -7.48 -37.38 23.67
N LEU A 493 -7.72 -36.98 22.42
CA LEU A 493 -8.57 -37.75 21.50
C LEU A 493 -8.00 -39.16 21.24
N ILE A 494 -6.69 -39.28 21.02
CA ILE A 494 -6.03 -40.58 20.81
C ILE A 494 -6.11 -41.43 22.09
N GLU A 495 -5.83 -40.84 23.26
CA GLU A 495 -5.95 -41.50 24.57
C GLU A 495 -7.38 -42.01 24.80
N ASN A 496 -8.39 -41.19 24.54
CA ASN A 496 -9.80 -41.58 24.64
C ASN A 496 -10.19 -42.68 23.64
N PHE A 497 -9.63 -42.63 22.42
CA PHE A 497 -9.85 -43.69 21.43
C PHE A 497 -9.22 -45.02 21.86
N GLU A 498 -8.04 -45.01 22.50
CA GLU A 498 -7.42 -46.24 23.03
C GLU A 498 -8.29 -46.92 24.09
N GLU A 499 -8.89 -46.14 24.98
CA GLU A 499 -9.84 -46.67 25.96
C GLU A 499 -11.08 -47.27 25.29
N HIS A 500 -11.62 -46.58 24.27
CA HIS A 500 -12.79 -47.04 23.54
C HIS A 500 -12.50 -48.27 22.66
N ALA A 501 -11.32 -48.34 22.04
CA ALA A 501 -10.90 -49.42 21.15
C ALA A 501 -10.98 -50.80 21.82
N LEU A 502 -10.70 -50.87 23.13
CA LEU A 502 -10.84 -52.08 23.94
C LEU A 502 -12.28 -52.63 23.98
N THR A 503 -13.28 -51.75 23.84
CA THR A 503 -14.70 -52.15 23.87
C THR A 503 -15.20 -52.72 22.54
N VAL A 504 -14.49 -52.47 21.44
CA VAL A 504 -14.84 -52.87 20.06
C VAL A 504 -13.80 -53.81 19.43
N ASP A 505 -12.96 -54.43 20.26
CA ASP A 505 -11.89 -55.39 19.88
C ASP A 505 -10.87 -54.83 18.88
N ILE A 506 -10.63 -53.51 18.90
CA ILE A 506 -9.58 -52.88 18.08
C ILE A 506 -8.27 -52.88 18.88
N HIS A 507 -7.19 -53.42 18.30
CA HIS A 507 -5.88 -53.41 18.92
C HIS A 507 -5.05 -52.21 18.44
N VAL A 508 -4.75 -51.28 19.36
CA VAL A 508 -4.00 -50.05 19.05
C VAL A 508 -2.52 -50.22 19.39
N GLU A 509 -1.64 -49.90 18.43
CA GLU A 509 -0.18 -49.83 18.60
C GLU A 509 0.31 -48.41 18.27
N LYS A 510 1.08 -47.79 19.16
CA LYS A 510 1.66 -46.44 18.94
C LYS A 510 3.14 -46.52 18.65
N ILE A 511 3.59 -45.85 17.58
CA ILE A 511 5.00 -45.60 17.31
C ILE A 511 5.26 -44.11 17.61
N MET A 512 5.95 -43.81 18.70
CA MET A 512 6.15 -42.45 19.16
C MET A 512 7.50 -41.88 18.70
N ASN A 513 7.52 -40.60 18.30
CA ASN A 513 8.77 -39.85 18.22
C ASN A 513 9.28 -39.55 19.64
N PRO A 514 10.52 -39.92 20.01
CA PRO A 514 11.08 -39.65 21.33
C PRO A 514 11.20 -38.15 21.65
N ASN A 515 11.20 -37.28 20.64
CA ASN A 515 11.25 -35.82 20.80
C ASN A 515 9.88 -35.14 20.61
N LEU A 516 8.78 -35.89 20.65
CA LEU A 516 7.44 -35.35 20.48
C LEU A 516 7.13 -34.29 21.56
N LYS A 517 6.73 -33.09 21.13
CA LYS A 517 6.25 -32.03 22.01
C LYS A 517 4.72 -32.02 22.02
N ILE A 518 4.14 -32.08 23.21
CA ILE A 518 2.71 -31.85 23.41
C ILE A 518 2.55 -30.39 23.82
N TYR A 519 1.75 -29.61 23.09
CA TYR A 519 1.56 -28.18 23.32
C TYR A 519 0.10 -27.78 23.54
#